data_AF-F8NAR9-F1
#
_entry.id   AF-F8NAR9-F1
#
_cell.length_a   1.000
_cell.length_b   1.000
_cell.length_c   1.000
_cell.angle_alpha   90.00
_cell.angle_beta   90.00
_cell.angle_gamma   90.00
#
_symmetry.space_group_name_H-M   'P 1'
#
loop_
_entity.id
_entity.type
_entity.pdbx_description
1 polymer ?
#
loop_
_entity_poly.entity_id
_entity_poly.type
_entity_poly.pdbx_seq_one_letter_code
_entity_poly.pdbx_strand_id
1 'polypeptide(L)'
;MFMDDYYTDEELDFSQSGSLNDDFGMPEGTDSIHNWDYFEPEDDEPARPSVFESQRTAYHSDSIPEQLRTLLEMIRRQPWQITAGKSFYEQAIFMQDYVDDAEIVGYMNYFPTYRDMTIQQLRSYFTIRHQFRLGKFPDVSLSYIFVYVYETLMKIGVNTAEEGYEILSELNKAYRDSAPKLSRHLTPWLRDYVVYNQLSGHYAEVFASEHRQDEVVRLLAEYAEADCQQLFVTVCSLSKYDLRKGALFTKEKARSVDCVVAVLRRLIPVLEKERHHHIETLFVGKRVKRSVPMFTNAVFYDPAPVRNAEVEVSLQHSYLCRSGLWTRDEYVGADKTFGKLLGIILRETDCQLREAFNVKPRLKPEAAAAPYRSLIHGAMVEWQAEEQRRHATEDAEKRRVSIDYTKLGRIRDDAEVVKDKLLDGITVEKTVPQQVEATRPQPAERPVEDTPVAAQPTATVSEIDRELHFLRLIFSGGDWKQYLRVIHVPEGVMVENINNELIDVVGDIVLEDDGNGLHLIEDYRVDIEKLLSEHG
;
A
#
# COMPACT_ATOMS: atom_id res chain seq x y z
N MET A 1 -0.72 -23.48 -52.65
CA MET A 1 -1.41 -22.47 -53.50
C MET A 1 -1.92 -21.39 -52.58
N PHE A 2 -1.85 -20.13 -53.01
CA PHE A 2 -2.09 -18.86 -52.29
C PHE A 2 -0.81 -18.10 -51.93
N MET A 3 -0.41 -17.30 -52.91
CA MET A 3 0.57 -16.22 -52.91
C MET A 3 -0.14 -14.92 -52.53
N ASP A 4 0.60 -14.04 -51.86
CA ASP A 4 0.23 -12.67 -51.49
C ASP A 4 0.08 -11.77 -52.72
N ASP A 5 -1.06 -11.06 -52.84
CA ASP A 5 -1.30 -9.99 -53.81
C ASP A 5 -1.82 -8.73 -53.07
N TYR A 6 -0.92 -7.92 -52.51
CA TYR A 6 -1.23 -6.54 -52.10
C TYR A 6 0.01 -5.64 -52.19
N TYR A 7 0.59 -5.50 -53.39
CA TYR A 7 1.38 -4.34 -53.78
C TYR A 7 1.07 -4.04 -55.25
N THR A 8 0.52 -2.87 -55.55
CA THR A 8 0.39 -2.33 -56.91
C THR A 8 1.40 -1.20 -57.08
N ASP A 9 2.33 -1.39 -58.01
CA ASP A 9 3.27 -0.37 -58.50
C ASP A 9 2.52 0.59 -59.43
N GLU A 10 2.04 1.73 -58.92
CA GLU A 10 1.59 2.85 -59.75
C GLU A 10 2.45 4.09 -59.49
N GLU A 11 3.00 4.66 -60.57
CA GLU A 11 3.75 5.91 -60.57
C GLU A 11 2.79 7.11 -60.45
N LEU A 12 3.04 8.00 -59.48
CA LEU A 12 2.25 9.22 -59.27
C LEU A 12 2.69 10.34 -60.23
N ASP A 13 1.82 10.70 -61.18
CA ASP A 13 1.99 11.83 -62.11
C ASP A 13 1.41 13.13 -61.51
N PHE A 14 2.24 14.17 -61.42
CA PHE A 14 1.92 15.48 -60.85
C PHE A 14 1.59 16.56 -61.89
N SER A 15 1.25 16.17 -63.13
CA SER A 15 1.01 17.14 -64.20
C SER A 15 -0.45 17.29 -64.59
N GLN A 16 -1.28 17.94 -63.74
CA GLN A 16 -2.49 18.59 -64.23
C GLN A 16 -3.05 19.68 -63.30
N SER A 17 -2.75 20.92 -63.66
CA SER A 17 -3.45 22.13 -63.22
C SER A 17 -4.73 22.33 -64.04
N GLY A 18 -5.89 22.46 -63.39
CA GLY A 18 -7.18 22.73 -64.03
C GLY A 18 -8.14 23.45 -63.07
N SER A 19 -8.55 24.66 -63.46
CA SER A 19 -9.20 25.69 -62.64
C SER A 19 -10.73 25.57 -62.47
N LEU A 20 -11.25 26.31 -61.47
CA LEU A 20 -12.59 26.92 -61.30
C LEU A 20 -13.78 26.11 -60.70
N ASN A 21 -14.15 26.41 -59.45
CA ASN A 21 -15.17 27.44 -59.14
C ASN A 21 -15.40 27.64 -57.62
N ASP A 22 -15.43 28.91 -57.23
CA ASP A 22 -15.91 29.49 -55.96
C ASP A 22 -17.36 29.10 -55.64
N ASP A 23 -17.67 28.81 -54.37
CA ASP A 23 -18.71 29.53 -53.60
C ASP A 23 -18.72 29.07 -52.13
N PHE A 24 -18.34 29.94 -51.20
CA PHE A 24 -18.82 30.13 -49.81
C PHE A 24 -17.76 30.92 -49.01
N GLY A 25 -17.96 32.24 -48.95
CA GLY A 25 -17.01 33.22 -48.42
C GLY A 25 -16.77 33.19 -46.91
N MET A 26 -15.51 33.42 -46.55
CA MET A 26 -15.08 33.80 -45.20
C MET A 26 -15.28 35.32 -44.99
N PRO A 27 -15.54 35.77 -43.75
CA PRO A 27 -15.82 37.18 -43.45
C PRO A 27 -14.60 38.08 -43.67
N GLU A 28 -14.85 39.33 -44.08
CA GLU A 28 -13.84 40.36 -44.34
C GLU A 28 -12.95 40.62 -43.11
N GLY A 29 -11.64 40.42 -43.27
CA GLY A 29 -10.64 40.72 -42.23
C GLY A 29 -9.46 39.75 -42.11
N THR A 30 -9.38 38.69 -42.93
CA THR A 30 -8.22 37.79 -42.95
C THR A 30 -7.67 37.65 -44.37
N ASP A 31 -6.92 38.65 -44.82
CA ASP A 31 -6.00 38.48 -45.94
C ASP A 31 -4.89 37.53 -45.48
N SER A 32 -4.97 36.30 -45.99
CA SER A 32 -3.93 35.29 -45.88
C SER A 32 -2.71 35.71 -46.71
N ILE A 33 -1.91 36.60 -46.16
CA ILE A 33 -0.49 36.73 -46.46
C ILE A 33 0.22 36.51 -45.12
N HIS A 34 0.38 35.26 -44.71
CA HIS A 34 1.38 34.92 -43.70
C HIS A 34 2.75 35.10 -44.35
N ASN A 35 3.20 36.35 -44.30
CA ASN A 35 4.59 36.76 -44.32
C ASN A 35 5.28 35.94 -43.23
N TRP A 36 5.95 34.86 -43.60
CA TRP A 36 6.98 34.30 -42.74
C TRP A 36 8.06 35.36 -42.72
N ASP A 37 8.11 36.14 -41.63
CA ASP A 37 9.16 37.12 -41.36
C ASP A 37 10.51 36.40 -41.32
N TYR A 38 11.08 36.19 -42.50
CA TYR A 38 12.47 35.87 -42.69
C TYR A 38 13.24 37.16 -42.47
N PHE A 39 13.74 37.34 -41.25
CA PHE A 39 14.79 38.31 -41.00
C PHE A 39 16.08 37.76 -41.62
N GLU A 40 16.60 38.42 -42.65
CA GLU A 40 17.99 38.23 -43.06
C GLU A 40 18.87 38.49 -41.83
N PRO A 41 19.81 37.60 -41.49
CA PRO A 41 20.76 37.87 -40.42
C PRO A 41 21.53 39.14 -40.76
N GLU A 42 21.56 40.12 -39.87
CA GLU A 42 22.47 41.26 -39.98
C GLU A 42 23.90 40.70 -40.05
N ASP A 43 24.66 41.07 -41.09
CA ASP A 43 26.01 40.61 -41.43
C ASP A 43 27.10 40.94 -40.36
N ASP A 44 26.72 41.30 -39.14
CA ASP A 44 27.61 41.74 -38.05
C ASP A 44 27.52 40.88 -36.76
N GLU A 45 26.99 39.64 -36.82
CA GLU A 45 27.32 38.65 -35.78
C GLU A 45 28.65 37.95 -36.12
N PRO A 46 29.70 38.04 -35.27
CA PRO A 46 30.90 37.24 -35.50
C PRO A 46 30.49 35.77 -35.44
N ALA A 47 30.74 35.04 -36.53
CA ALA A 47 30.39 33.64 -36.70
C ALA A 47 30.59 32.88 -35.38
N ARG A 48 29.50 32.48 -34.72
CA ARG A 48 29.57 31.63 -33.54
C ARG A 48 30.28 30.35 -33.97
N PRO A 49 31.43 29.99 -33.38
CA PRO A 49 32.10 28.76 -33.76
C PRO A 49 31.12 27.62 -33.53
N SER A 50 30.92 26.79 -34.56
CA SER A 50 30.22 25.53 -34.38
C SER A 50 30.89 24.77 -33.23
N VAL A 51 30.11 24.13 -32.34
CA VAL A 51 30.65 23.25 -31.29
C VAL A 51 31.57 22.18 -31.89
N PHE A 52 31.37 21.83 -33.16
CA PHE A 52 32.25 20.96 -33.94
C PHE A 52 33.59 21.59 -34.34
N GLU A 53 33.67 22.91 -34.54
CA GLU A 53 34.91 23.61 -34.89
C GLU A 53 35.78 23.90 -33.67
N SER A 54 35.18 24.23 -32.52
CA SER A 54 35.93 24.41 -31.26
C SER A 54 36.61 23.12 -30.78
N GLN A 55 36.09 21.96 -31.18
CA GLN A 55 36.72 20.67 -30.90
C GLN A 55 37.95 20.40 -31.79
N ARG A 56 38.06 20.99 -33.00
CA ARG A 56 39.15 20.66 -33.96
C ARG A 56 40.56 20.95 -33.45
N THR A 57 40.75 21.89 -32.53
CA THR A 57 42.06 22.37 -32.09
C THR A 57 42.54 21.82 -30.74
N ALA A 58 41.70 21.09 -29.98
CA ALA A 58 42.05 20.61 -28.63
C ALA A 58 42.63 19.18 -28.57
N TYR A 59 42.57 18.40 -29.66
CA TYR A 59 42.89 16.96 -29.65
C TYR A 59 44.38 16.61 -29.74
N HIS A 60 45.26 17.61 -29.86
CA HIS A 60 46.71 17.42 -30.08
C HIS A 60 47.60 17.98 -28.95
N SER A 61 47.09 18.10 -27.72
CA SER A 61 47.97 18.33 -26.58
C SER A 61 48.50 16.99 -26.05
N ASP A 62 49.81 16.91 -25.80
CA ASP A 62 50.48 15.78 -25.12
C ASP A 62 49.95 15.50 -23.70
N SER A 63 48.96 16.29 -23.23
CA SER A 63 48.35 16.22 -21.90
C SER A 63 47.13 15.30 -21.79
N ILE A 64 46.61 14.74 -22.90
CA ILE A 64 45.43 13.86 -22.88
C ILE A 64 45.87 12.39 -22.83
N PRO A 65 45.41 11.60 -21.82
CA PRO A 65 45.68 10.17 -21.72
C PRO A 65 45.41 9.41 -23.02
N GLU A 66 46.26 8.43 -23.35
CA GLU A 66 46.19 7.69 -24.62
C GLU A 66 44.84 7.00 -24.83
N GLN A 67 44.31 6.33 -23.82
CA GLN A 67 43.00 5.67 -23.90
C GLN A 67 41.86 6.67 -24.18
N LEU A 68 41.92 7.89 -23.64
CA LEU A 68 40.94 8.95 -23.97
C LEU A 68 41.10 9.43 -25.41
N ARG A 69 42.33 9.55 -25.93
CA ARG A 69 42.55 9.88 -27.35
C ARG A 69 41.96 8.80 -28.25
N THR A 70 42.17 7.53 -27.93
CA THR A 70 41.57 6.40 -28.66
C THR A 70 40.05 6.40 -28.58
N LEU A 71 39.45 6.66 -27.41
CA LEU A 71 38.01 6.78 -27.25
C LEU A 71 37.42 7.89 -28.15
N LEU A 72 38.06 9.06 -28.16
CA LEU A 72 37.64 10.20 -28.99
C LEU A 72 37.75 9.88 -30.49
N GLU A 73 38.77 9.11 -30.88
CA GLU A 73 38.89 8.60 -32.23
C GLU A 73 37.81 7.56 -32.57
N MET A 74 37.47 6.65 -31.65
CA MET A 74 36.34 5.71 -31.80
C MET A 74 35.04 6.48 -32.03
N ILE A 75 34.76 7.52 -31.24
CA ILE A 75 33.57 8.39 -31.38
C ILE A 75 33.54 9.08 -32.76
N ARG A 76 34.69 9.54 -33.26
CA ARG A 76 34.78 10.24 -34.56
C ARG A 76 34.58 9.30 -35.75
N ARG A 77 35.09 8.08 -35.66
CA ARG A 77 35.07 7.09 -36.76
C ARG A 77 33.78 6.25 -36.79
N GLN A 78 32.78 6.59 -36.00
CA GLN A 78 31.55 5.80 -35.91
C GLN A 78 30.76 5.82 -37.23
N PRO A 79 30.28 4.65 -37.69
CA PRO A 79 29.34 4.59 -38.81
C PRO A 79 28.06 5.34 -38.48
N TRP A 80 27.50 6.09 -39.43
CA TRP A 80 26.26 6.85 -39.19
C TRP A 80 25.04 5.96 -38.92
N GLN A 81 25.09 4.68 -39.30
CA GLN A 81 24.01 3.70 -39.12
C GLN A 81 24.02 2.99 -37.75
N ILE A 82 25.06 3.20 -36.93
CA ILE A 82 25.16 2.54 -35.62
C ILE A 82 24.12 3.13 -34.65
N THR A 83 23.47 2.27 -33.87
CA THR A 83 22.56 2.73 -32.82
C THR A 83 23.35 3.32 -31.65
N ALA A 84 22.76 4.30 -30.95
CA ALA A 84 23.39 4.94 -29.78
C ALA A 84 23.79 3.90 -28.71
N GLY A 85 22.93 2.93 -28.42
CA GLY A 85 23.21 1.85 -27.45
C GLY A 85 24.42 1.00 -27.84
N LYS A 86 24.50 0.55 -29.10
CA LYS A 86 25.63 -0.26 -29.57
C LYS A 86 26.94 0.54 -29.56
N SER A 87 26.88 1.79 -30.04
CA SER A 87 28.01 2.72 -30.02
C SER A 87 28.54 2.94 -28.59
N PHE A 88 27.65 3.21 -27.64
CA PHE A 88 28.00 3.40 -26.25
C PHE A 88 28.56 2.12 -25.62
N TYR A 89 27.97 0.95 -25.88
CA TYR A 89 28.46 -0.34 -25.41
C TYR A 89 29.91 -0.61 -25.86
N GLU A 90 30.23 -0.44 -27.15
CA GLU A 90 31.58 -0.68 -27.68
C GLU A 90 32.62 0.26 -27.03
N GLN A 91 32.25 1.54 -26.85
CA GLN A 91 33.11 2.52 -26.18
C GLN A 91 33.31 2.21 -24.70
N ALA A 92 32.25 1.84 -23.99
CA ALA A 92 32.28 1.55 -22.56
C ALA A 92 33.03 0.26 -22.24
N ILE A 93 32.92 -0.77 -23.09
CA ILE A 93 33.78 -1.98 -23.01
C ILE A 93 35.25 -1.61 -23.18
N PHE A 94 35.60 -0.80 -24.19
CA PHE A 94 36.98 -0.35 -24.38
C PHE A 94 37.52 0.41 -23.16
N MET A 95 36.66 1.21 -22.53
CA MET A 95 37.03 2.03 -21.38
C MET A 95 36.81 1.33 -20.03
N GLN A 96 36.41 0.05 -19.97
CA GLN A 96 35.91 -0.55 -18.72
C GLN A 96 36.89 -0.46 -17.55
N ASP A 97 38.20 -0.55 -17.81
CA ASP A 97 39.27 -0.58 -16.80
C ASP A 97 39.97 0.79 -16.63
N TYR A 98 39.59 1.79 -17.42
CA TYR A 98 40.17 3.12 -17.34
C TYR A 98 39.78 3.83 -16.03
N VAL A 99 40.74 4.49 -15.39
CA VAL A 99 40.55 5.28 -14.17
C VAL A 99 41.19 6.66 -14.39
N ASP A 100 40.55 7.69 -13.85
CA ASP A 100 41.06 9.06 -13.87
C ASP A 100 40.97 9.67 -12.47
N ASP A 101 41.67 10.78 -12.28
CA ASP A 101 41.67 11.59 -11.07
C ASP A 101 41.74 13.07 -11.48
N ALA A 102 40.59 13.61 -11.87
CA ALA A 102 40.43 14.95 -12.39
C ALA A 102 39.32 15.70 -11.63
N GLU A 103 39.35 17.03 -11.73
CA GLU A 103 38.28 17.87 -11.19
C GLU A 103 36.93 17.54 -11.83
N ILE A 104 35.88 17.49 -11.00
CA ILE A 104 34.52 17.21 -11.44
C ILE A 104 33.88 18.51 -11.93
N VAL A 105 33.55 18.57 -13.22
CA VAL A 105 32.81 19.70 -13.81
C VAL A 105 31.34 19.36 -14.02
N GLY A 106 30.49 20.38 -14.16
CA GLY A 106 29.07 20.19 -14.42
C GLY A 106 28.76 19.59 -15.81
N TYR A 107 27.73 18.76 -15.88
CA TYR A 107 27.25 18.16 -17.13
C TYR A 107 25.75 17.87 -17.06
N MET A 108 25.01 18.19 -18.12
CA MET A 108 23.59 17.89 -18.24
C MET A 108 23.26 17.46 -19.65
N ASN A 109 22.65 16.27 -19.77
CA ASN A 109 22.07 15.72 -20.97
C ASN A 109 20.99 14.68 -20.59
N TYR A 110 19.94 14.54 -21.42
CA TYR A 110 18.80 13.66 -21.14
C TYR A 110 19.10 12.17 -21.40
N PHE A 111 19.87 11.87 -22.44
CA PHE A 111 20.33 10.50 -22.75
C PHE A 111 21.86 10.49 -22.84
N PRO A 112 22.55 10.69 -21.71
CA PRO A 112 23.98 10.94 -21.70
C PRO A 112 24.77 9.71 -22.16
N THR A 113 25.69 9.92 -23.09
CA THR A 113 26.72 8.95 -23.50
C THR A 113 28.09 9.63 -23.52
N TYR A 114 29.18 8.88 -23.70
CA TYR A 114 30.52 9.47 -23.81
C TYR A 114 30.65 10.45 -24.99
N ARG A 115 29.87 10.23 -26.07
CA ARG A 115 29.89 11.10 -27.26
C ARG A 115 29.42 12.53 -26.97
N ASP A 116 28.58 12.70 -25.95
CA ASP A 116 27.96 13.98 -25.61
C ASP A 116 28.82 14.80 -24.64
N MET A 117 29.98 14.29 -24.23
CA MET A 117 30.85 14.90 -23.22
C MET A 117 32.06 15.58 -23.85
N THR A 118 32.47 16.71 -23.28
CA THR A 118 33.79 17.29 -23.53
C THR A 118 34.89 16.45 -22.89
N ILE A 119 36.15 16.71 -23.25
CA ILE A 119 37.30 16.01 -22.65
C ILE A 119 37.30 16.16 -21.12
N GLN A 120 37.06 17.37 -20.60
CA GLN A 120 36.98 17.60 -19.15
C GLN A 120 35.85 16.78 -18.53
N GLN A 121 34.67 16.76 -19.15
CA GLN A 121 33.52 16.00 -18.66
C GLN A 121 33.75 14.47 -18.69
N LEU A 122 34.47 13.95 -19.69
CA LEU A 122 34.89 12.55 -19.73
C LEU A 122 35.83 12.23 -18.55
N ARG A 123 36.83 13.08 -18.30
CA ARG A 123 37.74 12.91 -17.16
C ARG A 123 37.00 12.99 -15.82
N SER A 124 36.03 13.89 -15.69
CA SER A 124 35.13 13.94 -14.53
C SER A 124 34.34 12.65 -14.39
N TYR A 125 33.73 12.13 -15.47
CA TYR A 125 32.99 10.88 -15.44
C TYR A 125 33.86 9.70 -14.97
N PHE A 126 35.06 9.54 -15.50
CA PHE A 126 35.93 8.43 -15.11
C PHE A 126 36.45 8.55 -13.68
N THR A 127 36.60 9.77 -13.16
CA THR A 127 36.86 10.03 -11.73
C THR A 127 35.65 9.63 -10.87
N ILE A 128 34.44 10.03 -11.27
CA ILE A 128 33.19 9.68 -10.58
C ILE A 128 32.96 8.16 -10.59
N ARG A 129 33.14 7.50 -11.74
CA ARG A 129 33.01 6.04 -11.87
C ARG A 129 33.98 5.32 -10.95
N HIS A 130 35.21 5.80 -10.82
CA HIS A 130 36.16 5.25 -9.86
C HIS A 130 35.67 5.40 -8.42
N GLN A 131 35.11 6.55 -8.05
CA GLN A 131 34.50 6.76 -6.74
C GLN A 131 33.31 5.82 -6.48
N PHE A 132 32.41 5.63 -7.46
CA PHE A 132 31.30 4.68 -7.35
C PHE A 132 31.77 3.25 -7.12
N ARG A 133 32.80 2.79 -7.86
CA ARG A 133 33.40 1.47 -7.65
C ARG A 133 34.05 1.28 -6.28
N LEU A 134 34.41 2.38 -5.60
CA LEU A 134 34.89 2.37 -4.22
C LEU A 134 33.77 2.51 -3.17
N GLY A 135 32.49 2.49 -3.59
CA GLY A 135 31.33 2.69 -2.71
C GLY A 135 31.15 4.14 -2.24
N LYS A 136 31.74 5.11 -2.94
CA LYS A 136 31.61 6.54 -2.63
C LYS A 136 30.62 7.20 -3.60
N PHE A 137 29.64 7.90 -3.05
CA PHE A 137 28.55 8.54 -3.81
C PHE A 137 28.67 10.07 -3.73
N PRO A 138 29.50 10.72 -4.57
CA PRO A 138 29.66 12.17 -4.57
C PRO A 138 28.38 12.91 -5.01
N ASP A 139 28.21 14.15 -4.59
CA ASP A 139 27.14 15.00 -5.12
C ASP A 139 27.49 15.46 -6.55
N VAL A 140 26.79 14.90 -7.54
CA VAL A 140 27.09 15.07 -8.96
C VAL A 140 25.80 15.15 -9.78
N SER A 141 25.90 15.63 -11.01
CA SER A 141 24.73 15.72 -11.88
C SER A 141 24.16 14.35 -12.22
N LEU A 142 22.83 14.29 -12.33
CA LEU A 142 22.08 13.09 -12.72
C LEU A 142 22.61 12.44 -14.00
N SER A 143 23.09 13.25 -14.95
CA SER A 143 23.59 12.75 -16.22
C SER A 143 24.81 11.85 -16.06
N TYR A 144 25.71 12.13 -15.12
CA TYR A 144 26.83 11.21 -14.84
C TYR A 144 26.36 9.91 -14.21
N ILE A 145 25.38 9.97 -13.32
CA ILE A 145 24.81 8.79 -12.67
C ILE A 145 24.16 7.88 -13.71
N PHE A 146 23.41 8.43 -14.67
CA PHE A 146 22.79 7.64 -15.74
C PHE A 146 23.80 6.93 -16.63
N VAL A 147 24.96 7.52 -16.93
CA VAL A 147 26.01 6.85 -17.72
C VAL A 147 26.51 5.61 -16.98
N TYR A 148 26.74 5.73 -15.67
CA TYR A 148 27.15 4.58 -14.85
C TYR A 148 26.06 3.51 -14.73
N VAL A 149 24.79 3.93 -14.63
CA VAL A 149 23.64 3.02 -14.69
C VAL A 149 23.62 2.26 -16.02
N TYR A 150 23.80 2.93 -17.15
CA TYR A 150 23.82 2.29 -18.47
C TYR A 150 24.97 1.27 -18.59
N GLU A 151 26.18 1.60 -18.12
CA GLU A 151 27.29 0.65 -18.02
C GLU A 151 26.89 -0.60 -17.23
N THR A 152 26.30 -0.39 -16.05
CA THR A 152 25.93 -1.48 -15.13
C THR A 152 24.80 -2.35 -15.69
N LEU A 153 23.79 -1.75 -16.33
CA LEU A 153 22.72 -2.48 -17.03
C LEU A 153 23.29 -3.40 -18.13
N MET A 154 24.33 -2.95 -18.83
CA MET A 154 25.02 -3.73 -19.86
C MET A 154 26.15 -4.62 -19.30
N LYS A 155 26.27 -4.73 -17.97
CA LYS A 155 27.29 -5.55 -17.26
C LYS A 155 28.73 -5.16 -17.60
N ILE A 156 28.98 -3.87 -17.79
CA ILE A 156 30.31 -3.33 -18.09
C ILE A 156 31.04 -3.04 -16.78
N GLY A 157 32.21 -3.66 -16.59
CA GLY A 157 32.98 -3.55 -15.35
C GLY A 157 32.33 -4.22 -14.14
N VAL A 158 31.49 -5.23 -14.39
CA VAL A 158 30.79 -6.04 -13.40
C VAL A 158 31.06 -7.52 -13.71
N ASN A 159 31.35 -8.35 -12.70
CA ASN A 159 31.71 -9.76 -12.91
C ASN A 159 30.48 -10.66 -13.05
N THR A 160 29.39 -10.34 -12.34
CA THR A 160 28.16 -11.13 -12.35
C THR A 160 26.93 -10.23 -12.45
N ALA A 161 25.81 -10.78 -12.94
CA ALA A 161 24.56 -10.03 -12.93
C ALA A 161 24.10 -9.69 -11.49
N GLU A 162 24.41 -10.54 -10.52
CA GLU A 162 24.10 -10.28 -9.11
C GLU A 162 24.79 -9.02 -8.59
N GLU A 163 26.10 -8.89 -8.82
CA GLU A 163 26.89 -7.70 -8.48
C GLU A 163 26.33 -6.44 -9.16
N GLY A 164 25.88 -6.56 -10.42
CA GLY A 164 25.27 -5.44 -11.14
C GLY A 164 23.94 -5.00 -10.51
N TYR A 165 23.12 -5.94 -10.04
CA TYR A 165 21.89 -5.64 -9.31
C TYR A 165 22.20 -4.93 -7.98
N GLU A 166 23.19 -5.41 -7.22
CA GLU A 166 23.62 -4.81 -5.96
C GLU A 166 24.07 -3.35 -6.17
N ILE A 167 24.94 -3.10 -7.16
CA ILE A 167 25.40 -1.75 -7.51
C ILE A 167 24.23 -0.82 -7.84
N LEU A 168 23.29 -1.27 -8.68
CA LEU A 168 22.12 -0.47 -9.07
C LEU A 168 21.20 -0.19 -7.87
N SER A 169 21.03 -1.17 -6.97
CA SER A 169 20.23 -1.05 -5.75
C SER A 169 20.86 -0.06 -4.77
N GLU A 170 22.17 -0.17 -4.53
CA GLU A 170 22.93 0.75 -3.68
C GLU A 170 22.90 2.17 -4.22
N LEU A 171 23.11 2.34 -5.54
CA LEU A 171 23.03 3.64 -6.20
C LEU A 171 21.64 4.27 -6.04
N ASN A 172 20.57 3.48 -6.25
CA ASN A 172 19.21 3.95 -6.07
C ASN A 172 18.93 4.34 -4.61
N LYS A 173 19.51 3.63 -3.63
CA LYS A 173 19.40 3.95 -2.20
C LYS A 173 20.16 5.23 -1.85
N ALA A 174 21.39 5.37 -2.32
CA ALA A 174 22.26 6.51 -2.01
C ALA A 174 21.69 7.85 -2.51
N TYR A 175 21.03 7.84 -3.67
CA TYR A 175 20.51 9.04 -4.32
C TYR A 175 18.99 9.21 -4.25
N ARG A 176 18.26 8.34 -3.52
CA ARG A 176 16.79 8.37 -3.48
C ARG A 176 16.24 9.73 -3.05
N ASP A 177 16.83 10.30 -2.01
CA ASP A 177 16.33 11.54 -1.37
C ASP A 177 16.81 12.78 -2.11
N SER A 178 18.08 12.81 -2.55
CA SER A 178 18.67 13.95 -3.28
C SER A 178 18.22 14.03 -4.74
N ALA A 179 17.89 12.89 -5.35
CA ALA A 179 17.55 12.80 -6.76
C ALA A 179 16.35 11.86 -7.04
N PRO A 180 15.12 12.23 -6.66
CA PRO A 180 13.93 11.37 -6.83
C PRO A 180 13.64 10.98 -8.29
N LYS A 181 14.10 11.79 -9.26
CA LYS A 181 14.00 11.47 -10.70
C LYS A 181 14.76 10.20 -11.06
N LEU A 182 15.90 9.95 -10.43
CA LEU A 182 16.71 8.75 -10.63
C LEU A 182 15.90 7.50 -10.25
N SER A 183 15.29 7.49 -9.07
CA SER A 183 14.50 6.36 -8.57
C SER A 183 13.28 6.05 -9.42
N ARG A 184 12.67 7.05 -10.08
CA ARG A 184 11.56 6.84 -11.02
C ARG A 184 11.98 6.00 -12.24
N HIS A 185 13.24 6.08 -12.66
CA HIS A 185 13.79 5.30 -13.76
C HIS A 185 14.40 3.97 -13.28
N LEU A 186 15.19 3.99 -12.20
CA LEU A 186 15.86 2.79 -11.69
C LEU A 186 14.88 1.75 -11.13
N THR A 187 13.75 2.14 -10.55
CA THR A 187 12.80 1.15 -9.99
C THR A 187 12.25 0.22 -11.08
N PRO A 188 11.72 0.72 -12.23
CA PRO A 188 11.40 -0.13 -13.36
C PRO A 188 12.59 -0.90 -13.93
N TRP A 189 13.76 -0.26 -14.07
CA TRP A 189 14.92 -0.93 -14.66
C TRP A 189 15.49 -2.05 -13.78
N LEU A 190 15.44 -1.94 -12.45
CA LEU A 190 15.81 -3.02 -11.52
C LEU A 190 14.90 -4.24 -11.72
N ARG A 191 13.59 -4.01 -11.92
CA ARG A 191 12.64 -5.09 -12.24
C ARG A 191 12.97 -5.76 -13.56
N ASP A 192 13.22 -4.96 -14.59
CA ASP A 192 13.62 -5.46 -15.92
C ASP A 192 14.95 -6.22 -15.82
N TYR A 193 15.92 -5.72 -15.04
CA TYR A 193 17.25 -6.32 -14.87
C TYR A 193 17.18 -7.70 -14.23
N VAL A 194 16.35 -7.84 -13.18
CA VAL A 194 16.10 -9.10 -12.49
C VAL A 194 15.45 -10.13 -13.41
N VAL A 195 14.49 -9.73 -14.24
CA VAL A 195 13.85 -10.63 -15.22
C VAL A 195 14.81 -10.98 -16.35
N TYR A 196 15.48 -9.98 -16.94
CA TYR A 196 16.36 -10.13 -18.10
C TYR A 196 17.54 -11.06 -17.81
N ASN A 197 18.11 -10.97 -16.60
CA ASN A 197 19.22 -11.81 -16.15
C ASN A 197 18.76 -13.04 -15.32
N GLN A 198 17.45 -13.26 -15.17
CA GLN A 198 16.87 -14.40 -14.44
C GLN A 198 17.34 -14.55 -12.99
N LEU A 199 17.39 -13.43 -12.25
CA LEU A 199 17.81 -13.40 -10.84
C LEU A 199 16.67 -13.80 -9.90
N SER A 200 16.35 -15.09 -9.86
CA SER A 200 15.19 -15.62 -9.12
C SER A 200 15.21 -15.34 -7.62
N GLY A 201 16.39 -15.15 -7.01
CA GLY A 201 16.54 -14.77 -5.61
C GLY A 201 15.84 -13.45 -5.24
N HIS A 202 15.66 -12.55 -6.21
CA HIS A 202 15.05 -11.23 -6.00
C HIS A 202 13.55 -11.18 -6.32
N TYR A 203 12.95 -12.25 -6.82
CA TYR A 203 11.56 -12.19 -7.30
C TYR A 203 10.56 -11.83 -6.20
N ALA A 204 10.72 -12.41 -5.00
CA ALA A 204 9.85 -12.16 -3.86
C ALA A 204 9.86 -10.69 -3.40
N GLU A 205 11.02 -10.03 -3.41
CA GLU A 205 11.17 -8.62 -3.03
C GLU A 205 10.67 -7.69 -4.14
N VAL A 206 11.19 -7.89 -5.36
CA VAL A 206 11.01 -6.99 -6.49
C VAL A 206 9.58 -7.03 -7.04
N PHE A 207 8.90 -8.18 -6.92
CA PHE A 207 7.52 -8.41 -7.33
C PHE A 207 6.57 -8.65 -6.14
N ALA A 208 6.89 -8.07 -4.97
CA ALA A 208 6.07 -8.22 -3.76
C ALA A 208 4.60 -7.76 -3.93
N SER A 209 4.33 -6.81 -4.84
CA SER A 209 2.96 -6.41 -5.19
C SER A 209 2.22 -7.52 -5.93
N GLU A 210 2.86 -8.12 -6.93
CA GLU A 210 2.30 -9.18 -7.77
C GLU A 210 2.06 -10.45 -6.95
N HIS A 211 2.98 -10.82 -6.05
CA HIS A 211 2.78 -11.92 -5.12
C HIS A 211 1.56 -11.71 -4.21
N ARG A 212 1.40 -10.49 -3.66
CA ARG A 212 0.22 -10.16 -2.85
C ARG A 212 -1.07 -10.20 -3.68
N GLN A 213 -1.02 -9.73 -4.92
CA GLN A 213 -2.15 -9.77 -5.83
C GLN A 213 -2.55 -11.22 -6.18
N ASP A 214 -1.59 -12.09 -6.47
CA ASP A 214 -1.83 -13.50 -6.77
C ASP A 214 -2.40 -14.26 -5.58
N GLU A 215 -1.94 -13.96 -4.37
CA GLU A 215 -2.49 -14.55 -3.15
C GLU A 215 -3.94 -14.11 -2.91
N VAL A 216 -4.25 -12.83 -3.18
CA VAL A 216 -5.64 -12.34 -3.14
C VAL A 216 -6.50 -13.05 -4.17
N VAL A 217 -6.03 -13.20 -5.41
CA VAL A 217 -6.76 -13.91 -6.48
C VAL A 217 -7.00 -15.36 -6.09
N ARG A 218 -5.98 -16.06 -5.60
CA ARG A 218 -6.08 -17.46 -5.16
C ARG A 218 -7.13 -17.62 -4.06
N LEU A 219 -7.04 -16.81 -3.01
CA LEU A 219 -7.95 -16.86 -1.87
C LEU A 219 -9.40 -16.52 -2.26
N LEU A 220 -9.58 -15.55 -3.16
CA LEU A 220 -10.90 -15.18 -3.66
C LEU A 220 -11.48 -16.23 -4.61
N ALA A 221 -10.67 -16.89 -5.44
CA ALA A 221 -11.14 -17.98 -6.30
C ALA A 221 -11.57 -19.21 -5.46
N GLU A 222 -10.94 -19.42 -4.30
CA GLU A 222 -11.19 -20.54 -3.38
C GLU A 222 -12.07 -20.14 -2.19
N TYR A 223 -12.80 -19.02 -2.25
CA TYR A 223 -13.51 -18.41 -1.10
C TYR A 223 -14.45 -19.36 -0.35
N ALA A 224 -15.01 -20.36 -1.03
CA ALA A 224 -15.92 -21.33 -0.43
C ALA A 224 -15.23 -22.20 0.63
N GLU A 225 -13.98 -22.60 0.39
CA GLU A 225 -13.20 -23.52 1.24
C GLU A 225 -12.01 -22.83 1.92
N ALA A 226 -11.71 -21.58 1.57
CA ALA A 226 -10.63 -20.79 2.14
C ALA A 226 -10.73 -20.67 3.67
N ASP A 227 -9.58 -20.57 4.34
CA ASP A 227 -9.55 -20.31 5.78
C ASP A 227 -10.30 -19.02 6.13
N CYS A 228 -11.15 -19.08 7.16
CA CYS A 228 -12.02 -17.97 7.55
C CYS A 228 -11.21 -16.72 7.93
N GLN A 229 -10.11 -16.90 8.67
CA GLN A 229 -9.29 -15.77 9.13
C GLN A 229 -8.59 -15.09 7.95
N GLN A 230 -8.01 -15.87 7.04
CA GLN A 230 -7.37 -15.34 5.85
C GLN A 230 -8.36 -14.60 4.95
N LEU A 231 -9.51 -15.21 4.65
CA LEU A 231 -10.54 -14.60 3.80
C LEU A 231 -11.06 -13.30 4.41
N PHE A 232 -11.33 -13.29 5.72
CA PHE A 232 -11.76 -12.10 6.44
C PHE A 232 -10.73 -10.96 6.40
N VAL A 233 -9.45 -11.25 6.63
CA VAL A 233 -8.39 -10.22 6.59
C VAL A 233 -8.25 -9.64 5.18
N THR A 234 -8.32 -10.50 4.15
CA THR A 234 -8.23 -10.08 2.75
C THR A 234 -9.39 -9.19 2.34
N VAL A 235 -10.64 -9.60 2.58
CA VAL A 235 -11.81 -8.79 2.20
C VAL A 235 -11.87 -7.47 2.98
N CYS A 236 -11.47 -7.44 4.26
CA CYS A 236 -11.35 -6.18 5.00
C CYS A 236 -10.32 -5.22 4.38
N SER A 237 -9.24 -5.76 3.80
CA SER A 237 -8.18 -4.95 3.17
C SER A 237 -8.57 -4.46 1.77
N LEU A 238 -9.48 -5.16 1.08
CA LEU A 238 -10.02 -4.77 -0.23
C LEU A 238 -11.23 -3.82 -0.12
N SER A 239 -11.89 -3.81 1.04
CA SER A 239 -13.09 -3.03 1.33
C SER A 239 -12.79 -1.56 1.65
N LYS A 240 -13.74 -0.67 1.36
CA LYS A 240 -13.72 0.72 1.84
C LYS A 240 -14.15 0.88 3.31
N TYR A 241 -14.70 -0.17 3.91
CA TYR A 241 -15.04 -0.24 5.33
C TYR A 241 -14.23 -1.36 6.00
N ASP A 242 -13.40 -1.01 6.98
CA ASP A 242 -12.54 -1.96 7.70
C ASP A 242 -13.16 -2.35 9.05
N LEU A 243 -13.77 -3.54 9.08
CA LEU A 243 -14.46 -4.07 10.26
C LEU A 243 -13.51 -4.32 11.43
N ARG A 244 -12.20 -4.51 11.18
CA ARG A 244 -11.19 -4.75 12.22
C ARG A 244 -11.04 -3.59 13.20
N LYS A 245 -11.40 -2.38 12.77
CA LYS A 245 -11.39 -1.16 13.59
C LYS A 245 -12.67 -0.97 14.41
N GLY A 246 -13.68 -1.83 14.21
CA GLY A 246 -14.98 -1.71 14.87
C GLY A 246 -14.97 -2.18 16.33
N ALA A 247 -15.86 -1.57 17.13
CA ALA A 247 -16.07 -1.93 18.54
C ALA A 247 -16.51 -3.40 18.70
N LEU A 248 -17.33 -3.92 17.78
CA LEU A 248 -17.75 -5.31 17.76
C LEU A 248 -16.55 -6.25 17.63
N PHE A 249 -15.67 -5.99 16.66
CA PHE A 249 -14.51 -6.83 16.43
C PHE A 249 -13.59 -6.90 17.65
N THR A 250 -13.43 -5.80 18.38
CA THR A 250 -12.60 -5.79 19.60
C THR A 250 -13.14 -6.73 20.68
N LYS A 251 -14.48 -6.81 20.83
CA LYS A 251 -15.14 -7.64 21.84
C LYS A 251 -15.32 -9.09 21.40
N GLU A 252 -15.68 -9.31 20.14
CA GLU A 252 -16.16 -10.59 19.60
C GLU A 252 -15.40 -10.96 18.32
N LYS A 253 -14.07 -11.06 18.40
CA LYS A 253 -13.19 -11.32 17.24
C LYS A 253 -13.60 -12.57 16.46
N ALA A 254 -13.61 -13.71 17.12
CA ALA A 254 -13.86 -15.01 16.47
C ALA A 254 -15.24 -15.06 15.81
N ARG A 255 -16.28 -14.63 16.54
CA ARG A 255 -17.66 -14.61 16.03
C ARG A 255 -17.83 -13.64 14.87
N SER A 256 -17.15 -12.49 14.90
CA SER A 256 -17.16 -11.52 13.79
C SER A 256 -16.55 -12.12 12.52
N VAL A 257 -15.40 -12.80 12.64
CA VAL A 257 -14.73 -13.46 11.51
C VAL A 257 -15.64 -14.52 10.89
N ASP A 258 -16.14 -15.45 11.70
CA ASP A 258 -16.96 -16.57 11.22
C ASP A 258 -18.26 -16.10 10.57
N CYS A 259 -18.94 -15.13 11.19
CA CYS A 259 -20.19 -14.60 10.66
C CYS A 259 -19.99 -13.86 9.33
N VAL A 260 -18.98 -12.99 9.25
CA VAL A 260 -18.68 -12.24 8.02
C VAL A 260 -18.33 -13.21 6.89
N VAL A 261 -17.53 -14.24 7.16
CA VAL A 261 -17.20 -15.26 6.14
C VAL A 261 -18.44 -16.04 5.70
N ALA A 262 -19.33 -16.41 6.63
CA ALA A 262 -20.59 -17.07 6.29
C ALA A 262 -21.47 -16.18 5.39
N VAL A 263 -21.59 -14.89 5.72
CA VAL A 263 -22.31 -13.90 4.90
C VAL A 263 -21.68 -13.77 3.51
N LEU A 264 -20.36 -13.68 3.41
CA LEU A 264 -19.66 -13.57 2.14
C LEU A 264 -19.85 -14.82 1.27
N ARG A 265 -19.70 -16.02 1.83
CA ARG A 265 -19.94 -17.28 1.09
C ARG A 265 -21.36 -17.39 0.56
N ARG A 266 -22.34 -16.78 1.24
CA ARG A 266 -23.72 -16.71 0.76
C ARG A 266 -23.93 -15.66 -0.33
N LEU A 267 -23.30 -14.50 -0.19
CA LEU A 267 -23.50 -13.35 -1.09
C LEU A 267 -22.67 -13.40 -2.37
N ILE A 268 -21.43 -13.91 -2.31
CA ILE A 268 -20.53 -13.92 -3.46
C ILE A 268 -21.20 -14.58 -4.70
N PRO A 269 -21.82 -15.78 -4.61
CA PRO A 269 -22.51 -16.36 -5.77
C PRO A 269 -23.61 -15.48 -6.36
N VAL A 270 -24.31 -14.71 -5.50
CA VAL A 270 -25.36 -13.77 -5.94
C VAL A 270 -24.73 -12.60 -6.68
N LEU A 271 -23.66 -12.02 -6.12
CA LEU A 271 -22.93 -10.90 -6.73
C LEU A 271 -22.28 -11.29 -8.06
N GLU A 272 -21.67 -12.48 -8.14
CA GLU A 272 -21.08 -12.99 -9.39
C GLU A 272 -22.15 -13.16 -10.48
N LYS A 273 -23.33 -13.65 -10.10
CA LYS A 273 -24.46 -13.79 -11.03
C LYS A 273 -25.00 -12.44 -11.49
N GLU A 274 -25.12 -11.46 -10.60
CA GLU A 274 -25.57 -10.10 -10.91
C GLU A 274 -24.58 -9.35 -11.81
N ARG A 275 -23.28 -9.59 -11.64
CA ARG A 275 -22.20 -8.88 -12.35
C ARG A 275 -21.63 -9.65 -13.54
N HIS A 276 -22.02 -10.90 -13.74
CA HIS A 276 -21.53 -11.81 -14.79
C HIS A 276 -20.01 -12.03 -14.79
N HIS A 277 -19.37 -11.88 -13.64
CA HIS A 277 -17.92 -12.05 -13.45
C HIS A 277 -17.64 -12.70 -12.10
N HIS A 278 -16.58 -13.51 -12.05
CA HIS A 278 -16.08 -14.10 -10.81
C HIS A 278 -15.54 -13.04 -9.86
N ILE A 279 -15.58 -13.32 -8.56
CA ILE A 279 -15.25 -12.37 -7.50
C ILE A 279 -13.82 -11.84 -7.60
N GLU A 280 -12.85 -12.70 -7.92
CA GLU A 280 -11.45 -12.31 -8.14
C GLU A 280 -11.30 -11.40 -9.37
N THR A 281 -12.09 -11.64 -10.43
CA THR A 281 -12.09 -10.77 -11.62
C THR A 281 -12.70 -9.40 -11.31
N LEU A 282 -13.71 -9.34 -10.43
CA LEU A 282 -14.32 -8.07 -10.00
C LEU A 282 -13.31 -7.21 -9.21
N PHE A 283 -12.55 -7.81 -8.30
CA PHE A 283 -11.56 -7.09 -7.49
C PHE A 283 -10.29 -6.74 -8.26
N VAL A 284 -9.77 -7.69 -9.04
CA VAL A 284 -8.40 -7.64 -9.56
C VAL A 284 -8.38 -7.36 -11.06
N GLY A 285 -9.44 -7.73 -11.78
CA GLY A 285 -9.55 -7.60 -13.23
C GLY A 285 -9.27 -8.91 -13.96
N LYS A 286 -9.34 -8.87 -15.29
CA LYS A 286 -9.02 -10.01 -16.15
C LYS A 286 -7.52 -10.08 -16.40
N ARG A 287 -6.96 -11.28 -16.34
CA ARG A 287 -5.56 -11.50 -16.72
C ARG A 287 -5.39 -11.39 -18.23
N VAL A 288 -4.46 -10.54 -18.66
CA VAL A 288 -4.09 -10.34 -20.06
C VAL A 288 -2.57 -10.33 -20.21
N LYS A 289 -2.08 -10.56 -21.42
CA LYS A 289 -0.67 -10.37 -21.76
C LYS A 289 -0.48 -9.00 -22.42
N ARG A 290 0.49 -8.22 -21.94
CA ARG A 290 0.89 -6.96 -22.57
C ARG A 290 2.33 -7.01 -23.05
N SER A 291 2.59 -6.39 -24.19
CA SER A 291 3.96 -6.14 -24.66
C SER A 291 4.65 -5.14 -23.73
N VAL A 292 5.87 -5.45 -23.32
CA VAL A 292 6.68 -4.60 -22.42
C VAL A 292 8.09 -4.52 -22.98
N PRO A 293 8.57 -3.33 -23.40
CA PRO A 293 9.97 -3.17 -23.78
C PRO A 293 10.86 -3.16 -22.54
N MET A 294 11.88 -4.04 -22.51
CA MET A 294 12.87 -4.07 -21.44
C MET A 294 13.74 -2.81 -21.46
N PHE A 295 14.02 -2.26 -20.28
CA PHE A 295 14.85 -1.06 -20.09
C PHE A 295 14.33 0.15 -20.87
N THR A 296 13.01 0.36 -20.84
CA THR A 296 12.37 1.48 -21.54
C THR A 296 13.05 2.81 -21.21
N ASN A 297 13.40 3.58 -22.24
CA ASN A 297 14.13 4.86 -22.17
C ASN A 297 15.58 4.78 -21.61
N ALA A 298 16.19 3.59 -21.50
CA ALA A 298 17.62 3.46 -21.22
C ALA A 298 18.44 3.43 -22.51
N VAL A 299 19.70 3.91 -22.45
CA VAL A 299 20.70 3.60 -23.48
C VAL A 299 21.23 2.20 -23.20
N PHE A 300 20.67 1.21 -23.90
CA PHE A 300 20.95 -0.20 -23.65
C PHE A 300 21.27 -0.95 -24.94
N TYR A 301 22.22 -1.87 -24.85
CA TYR A 301 22.54 -2.83 -25.90
C TYR A 301 23.10 -4.11 -25.28
N ASP A 302 22.65 -5.25 -25.80
CA ASP A 302 23.22 -6.55 -25.50
C ASP A 302 23.70 -7.16 -26.83
N PRO A 303 24.98 -7.54 -26.97
CA PRO A 303 25.47 -8.24 -28.16
C PRO A 303 24.84 -9.63 -28.35
N ALA A 304 24.33 -10.24 -27.29
CA ALA A 304 23.67 -11.54 -27.28
C ALA A 304 22.30 -11.46 -26.57
N PRO A 305 21.34 -10.69 -27.13
CA PRO A 305 20.10 -10.39 -26.44
C PRO A 305 19.24 -11.63 -26.24
N VAL A 306 18.51 -11.68 -25.12
CA VAL A 306 17.55 -12.75 -24.85
C VAL A 306 16.54 -12.88 -25.99
N ARG A 307 16.53 -14.03 -26.66
CA ARG A 307 15.61 -14.31 -27.77
C ARG A 307 14.37 -15.06 -27.33
N ASN A 308 14.53 -16.03 -26.43
CA ASN A 308 13.44 -16.84 -25.92
C ASN A 308 13.68 -17.10 -24.44
N ALA A 309 12.69 -16.77 -23.62
CA ALA A 309 12.71 -16.99 -22.18
C ALA A 309 11.27 -17.07 -21.67
N GLU A 310 11.09 -17.77 -20.56
CA GLU A 310 9.86 -17.82 -19.80
C GLU A 310 10.26 -17.72 -18.34
N VAL A 311 9.82 -16.65 -17.69
CA VAL A 311 10.26 -16.26 -16.36
C VAL A 311 9.02 -16.10 -15.50
N GLU A 312 8.74 -17.08 -14.66
CA GLU A 312 7.67 -17.01 -13.68
C GLU A 312 8.16 -16.21 -12.46
N VAL A 313 7.64 -14.99 -12.30
CA VAL A 313 8.01 -14.12 -11.18
C VAL A 313 7.06 -14.32 -10.00
N SER A 314 5.83 -14.78 -10.25
CA SER A 314 4.84 -15.20 -9.25
C SER A 314 3.84 -16.17 -9.92
N LEU A 315 3.00 -16.85 -9.12
CA LEU A 315 2.09 -17.93 -9.56
C LEU A 315 1.21 -17.58 -10.76
N GLN A 316 0.77 -16.32 -10.91
CA GLN A 316 -0.03 -15.88 -12.05
C GLN A 316 0.60 -14.72 -12.83
N HIS A 317 1.83 -14.33 -12.48
CA HIS A 317 2.60 -13.33 -13.18
C HIS A 317 3.86 -13.93 -13.80
N SER A 318 3.89 -14.00 -15.12
CA SER A 318 5.07 -14.42 -15.88
C SER A 318 5.49 -13.36 -16.89
N TYR A 319 6.77 -13.42 -17.25
CA TYR A 319 7.35 -12.73 -18.40
C TYR A 319 7.68 -13.75 -19.48
N LEU A 320 7.29 -13.45 -20.71
CA LEU A 320 7.52 -14.30 -21.87
C LEU A 320 8.28 -13.53 -22.93
N CYS A 321 9.45 -14.01 -23.29
CA CYS A 321 10.20 -13.53 -24.44
C CYS A 321 10.05 -14.51 -25.60
N ARG A 322 9.65 -14.01 -26.77
CA ARG A 322 9.61 -14.76 -28.04
C ARG A 322 10.24 -13.91 -29.14
N SER A 323 11.29 -14.42 -29.77
CA SER A 323 12.06 -13.71 -30.80
C SER A 323 12.60 -12.33 -30.36
N GLY A 324 12.83 -12.12 -29.06
CA GLY A 324 13.28 -10.84 -28.48
C GLY A 324 12.14 -9.87 -28.10
N LEU A 325 10.89 -10.21 -28.40
CA LEU A 325 9.72 -9.45 -27.96
C LEU A 325 9.27 -9.96 -26.59
N TRP A 326 9.23 -9.05 -25.62
CA TRP A 326 8.85 -9.35 -24.25
C TRP A 326 7.38 -9.02 -24.01
N THR A 327 6.70 -9.93 -23.33
CA THR A 327 5.35 -9.75 -22.83
C THR A 327 5.29 -10.12 -21.37
N ARG A 328 4.34 -9.55 -20.63
CA ARG A 328 4.09 -9.86 -19.22
C ARG A 328 2.61 -10.08 -18.98
N ASP A 329 2.27 -10.99 -18.07
CA ASP A 329 0.92 -11.08 -17.52
C ASP A 329 0.60 -9.87 -16.63
N GLU A 330 -0.61 -9.33 -16.78
CA GLU A 330 -1.12 -8.24 -15.97
C GLU A 330 -2.63 -8.39 -15.80
N TYR A 331 -3.17 -7.97 -14.66
CA TYR A 331 -4.61 -7.86 -14.47
C TYR A 331 -5.14 -6.48 -14.86
N VAL A 332 -6.22 -6.47 -15.64
CA VAL A 332 -6.78 -5.24 -16.21
C VAL A 332 -8.30 -5.21 -16.10
N GLY A 333 -8.85 -4.02 -15.91
CA GLY A 333 -10.31 -3.84 -15.88
C GLY A 333 -10.97 -4.28 -14.57
N ALA A 334 -10.28 -4.14 -13.43
CA ALA A 334 -10.91 -4.25 -12.12
C ALA A 334 -12.11 -3.29 -11.97
N ASP A 335 -13.18 -3.73 -11.32
CA ASP A 335 -14.33 -2.88 -11.01
C ASP A 335 -13.98 -1.96 -9.83
N LYS A 336 -13.67 -0.71 -10.14
CA LYS A 336 -13.30 0.32 -9.15
C LYS A 336 -14.41 0.60 -8.11
N THR A 337 -15.66 0.25 -8.42
CA THR A 337 -16.80 0.45 -7.51
C THR A 337 -17.02 -0.73 -6.58
N PHE A 338 -16.47 -1.90 -6.89
CA PHE A 338 -16.76 -3.13 -6.16
C PHE A 338 -16.23 -3.09 -4.71
N GLY A 339 -15.07 -2.48 -4.47
CA GLY A 339 -14.57 -2.27 -3.10
C GLY A 339 -15.49 -1.38 -2.23
N LYS A 340 -16.25 -0.46 -2.85
CA LYS A 340 -17.28 0.32 -2.15
C LYS A 340 -18.51 -0.54 -1.83
N LEU A 341 -18.95 -1.37 -2.79
CA LEU A 341 -20.05 -2.32 -2.57
C LEU A 341 -19.72 -3.32 -1.46
N LEU A 342 -18.52 -3.88 -1.47
CA LEU A 342 -18.05 -4.76 -0.38
C LEU A 342 -18.09 -4.02 0.97
N GLY A 343 -17.65 -2.75 1.01
CA GLY A 343 -17.73 -1.94 2.23
C GLY A 343 -19.15 -1.75 2.76
N ILE A 344 -20.13 -1.55 1.87
CA ILE A 344 -21.55 -1.46 2.24
C ILE A 344 -22.03 -2.79 2.84
N ILE A 345 -21.67 -3.92 2.24
CA ILE A 345 -22.03 -5.26 2.73
C ILE A 345 -21.42 -5.52 4.12
N LEU A 346 -20.12 -5.25 4.29
CA LEU A 346 -19.43 -5.45 5.56
C LEU A 346 -19.99 -4.54 6.66
N ARG A 347 -20.28 -3.26 6.35
CA ARG A 347 -20.87 -2.32 7.31
C ARG A 347 -22.27 -2.72 7.73
N GLU A 348 -23.10 -3.18 6.79
CA GLU A 348 -24.44 -3.69 7.09
C GLU A 348 -24.37 -4.97 7.95
N THR A 349 -23.40 -5.84 7.69
CA THR A 349 -23.15 -7.04 8.52
C THR A 349 -22.75 -6.64 9.95
N ASP A 350 -21.85 -5.68 10.13
CA ASP A 350 -21.49 -5.14 11.46
C ASP A 350 -22.70 -4.50 12.16
N CYS A 351 -23.52 -3.74 11.41
CA CYS A 351 -24.73 -3.12 11.94
C CYS A 351 -25.69 -4.16 12.56
N GLN A 352 -26.02 -5.21 11.79
CA GLN A 352 -26.93 -6.27 12.26
C GLN A 352 -26.30 -7.09 13.39
N LEU A 353 -24.99 -7.36 13.36
CA LEU A 353 -24.31 -8.08 14.43
C LEU A 353 -24.28 -7.30 15.75
N ARG A 354 -24.04 -5.98 15.69
CA ARG A 354 -24.09 -5.13 16.89
C ARG A 354 -25.48 -5.09 17.50
N GLU A 355 -26.53 -5.10 16.70
CA GLU A 355 -27.90 -5.22 17.18
C GLU A 355 -28.14 -6.59 17.84
N ALA A 356 -27.74 -7.67 17.17
CA ALA A 356 -27.92 -9.03 17.68
C ALA A 356 -27.15 -9.29 18.99
N PHE A 357 -25.95 -8.74 19.16
CA PHE A 357 -25.12 -8.90 20.37
C PHE A 357 -25.26 -7.73 21.35
N ASN A 358 -26.16 -6.78 21.10
CA ASN A 358 -26.36 -5.59 21.91
C ASN A 358 -25.07 -4.80 22.20
N VAL A 359 -24.19 -4.67 21.21
CA VAL A 359 -22.91 -3.97 21.31
C VAL A 359 -23.08 -2.50 20.90
N LYS A 360 -22.73 -1.58 21.80
CA LYS A 360 -22.66 -0.14 21.53
C LYS A 360 -21.26 0.29 21.01
N PRO A 361 -21.16 1.34 20.17
CA PRO A 361 -22.26 2.14 19.62
C PRO A 361 -22.96 1.42 18.44
N ARG A 362 -24.27 1.67 18.29
CA ARG A 362 -25.05 1.14 17.15
C ARG A 362 -24.71 1.92 15.88
N LEU A 363 -24.64 1.21 14.76
CA LEU A 363 -24.41 1.82 13.45
C LEU A 363 -25.75 2.19 12.81
N LYS A 364 -25.79 3.31 12.08
CA LYS A 364 -26.96 3.67 11.27
C LYS A 364 -26.99 2.83 10.00
N PRO A 365 -28.11 2.17 9.67
CA PRO A 365 -28.23 1.40 8.43
C PRO A 365 -28.05 2.29 7.19
N GLU A 366 -27.36 1.79 6.18
CA GLU A 366 -27.16 2.52 4.93
C GLU A 366 -28.25 2.18 3.91
N ALA A 367 -28.76 3.17 3.19
CA ALA A 367 -29.78 2.96 2.17
C ALA A 367 -29.28 2.07 1.03
N ALA A 368 -28.01 2.21 0.65
CA ALA A 368 -27.38 1.41 -0.40
C ALA A 368 -27.28 -0.09 -0.06
N ALA A 369 -27.38 -0.46 1.23
CA ALA A 369 -27.38 -1.86 1.66
C ALA A 369 -28.76 -2.54 1.52
N ALA A 370 -29.83 -1.79 1.22
CA ALA A 370 -31.19 -2.32 1.18
C ALA A 370 -31.37 -3.57 0.30
N PRO A 371 -30.77 -3.70 -0.90
CA PRO A 371 -30.90 -4.90 -1.73
C PRO A 371 -30.32 -6.17 -1.08
N TYR A 372 -29.34 -6.01 -0.20
CA TYR A 372 -28.59 -7.12 0.40
C TYR A 372 -29.01 -7.42 1.84
N ARG A 373 -29.76 -6.52 2.50
CA ARG A 373 -30.11 -6.60 3.93
C ARG A 373 -30.78 -7.92 4.33
N SER A 374 -31.75 -8.39 3.55
CA SER A 374 -32.46 -9.65 3.83
C SER A 374 -31.58 -10.88 3.60
N LEU A 375 -30.70 -10.84 2.60
CA LEU A 375 -29.73 -11.90 2.31
C LEU A 375 -28.68 -12.00 3.43
N ILE A 376 -28.16 -10.85 3.88
CA ILE A 376 -27.24 -10.75 5.03
C ILE A 376 -27.91 -11.33 6.28
N HIS A 377 -29.11 -10.86 6.61
CA HIS A 377 -29.85 -11.34 7.78
C HIS A 377 -30.10 -12.85 7.71
N GLY A 378 -30.51 -13.38 6.55
CA GLY A 378 -30.71 -14.82 6.35
C GLY A 378 -29.44 -15.63 6.61
N ALA A 379 -28.30 -15.20 6.03
CA ALA A 379 -27.02 -15.85 6.24
C ALA A 379 -26.57 -15.79 7.72
N MET A 380 -26.82 -14.68 8.41
CA MET A 380 -26.52 -14.52 9.83
C MET A 380 -27.35 -15.47 10.70
N VAL A 381 -28.65 -15.59 10.44
CA VAL A 381 -29.53 -16.51 11.18
C VAL A 381 -29.11 -17.97 10.96
N GLU A 382 -28.79 -18.35 9.72
CA GLU A 382 -28.28 -19.69 9.40
C GLU A 382 -26.96 -19.98 10.14
N TRP A 383 -26.04 -19.01 10.14
CA TRP A 383 -24.77 -19.12 10.86
C TRP A 383 -24.98 -19.27 12.38
N GLN A 384 -25.85 -18.46 12.99
CA GLN A 384 -26.18 -18.57 14.42
C GLN A 384 -26.80 -19.94 14.76
N ALA A 385 -27.67 -20.47 13.90
CA ALA A 385 -28.27 -21.78 14.10
C ALA A 385 -27.24 -22.93 13.99
N GLU A 386 -26.22 -22.79 13.13
CA GLU A 386 -25.10 -23.74 13.06
C GLU A 386 -24.16 -23.61 14.27
N GLU A 387 -23.90 -22.39 14.74
CA GLU A 387 -23.14 -22.13 15.97
C GLU A 387 -23.83 -22.81 17.17
N GLN A 388 -25.14 -22.60 17.34
CA GLN A 388 -25.92 -23.21 18.41
C GLN A 388 -25.94 -24.74 18.33
N ARG A 389 -26.02 -25.31 17.13
CA ARG A 389 -25.93 -26.77 16.93
C ARG A 389 -24.58 -27.31 17.34
N ARG A 390 -23.47 -26.65 16.96
CA ARG A 390 -22.12 -27.04 17.36
C ARG A 390 -21.93 -27.00 18.88
N HIS A 391 -22.35 -25.91 19.54
CA HIS A 391 -22.31 -25.82 21.01
C HIS A 391 -23.17 -26.91 21.67
N ALA A 392 -24.37 -27.18 21.14
CA ALA A 392 -25.23 -28.23 21.66
C ALA A 392 -24.63 -29.64 21.50
N THR A 393 -23.94 -29.91 20.39
CA THR A 393 -23.22 -31.17 20.18
C THR A 393 -22.02 -31.29 21.12
N GLU A 394 -21.21 -30.25 21.26
CA GLU A 394 -20.08 -30.23 22.19
C GLU A 394 -20.54 -30.41 23.64
N ASP A 395 -21.63 -29.76 24.03
CA ASP A 395 -22.22 -29.92 25.36
C ASP A 395 -22.79 -31.34 25.56
N ALA A 396 -23.40 -31.93 24.53
CA ALA A 396 -23.85 -33.32 24.57
C ALA A 396 -22.68 -34.31 24.65
N GLU A 397 -21.56 -34.03 23.99
CA GLU A 397 -20.31 -34.81 24.07
C GLU A 397 -19.65 -34.66 25.45
N LYS A 398 -19.52 -33.44 25.97
CA LYS A 398 -19.05 -33.16 27.34
C LYS A 398 -19.89 -33.88 28.39
N ARG A 399 -21.22 -33.94 28.21
CA ARG A 399 -22.15 -34.71 29.07
C ARG A 399 -22.02 -36.22 28.88
N ARG A 400 -21.53 -36.70 27.73
CA ARG A 400 -21.33 -38.13 27.42
C ARG A 400 -19.98 -38.68 27.91
N VAL A 401 -19.00 -37.84 28.23
CA VAL A 401 -17.67 -38.31 28.66
C VAL A 401 -17.66 -38.69 30.16
N SER A 402 -17.59 -40.01 30.38
CA SER A 402 -16.94 -40.74 31.50
C SER A 402 -17.59 -40.76 32.90
N ILE A 403 -18.49 -41.73 33.14
CA ILE A 403 -18.69 -42.32 34.47
C ILE A 403 -17.61 -43.41 34.66
N ASP A 404 -16.68 -43.16 35.59
CA ASP A 404 -15.63 -44.11 35.96
C ASP A 404 -16.15 -45.11 37.01
N TYR A 405 -16.48 -46.32 36.56
CA TYR A 405 -17.00 -47.40 37.42
C TYR A 405 -15.97 -47.94 38.43
N THR A 406 -14.69 -47.56 38.35
CA THR A 406 -13.67 -47.94 39.35
C THR A 406 -13.80 -47.14 40.65
N LYS A 407 -14.45 -45.97 40.61
CA LYS A 407 -14.72 -45.14 41.81
C LYS A 407 -16.01 -45.53 42.55
N LEU A 408 -16.89 -46.32 41.94
CA LEU A 408 -18.08 -46.88 42.60
C LEU A 408 -17.72 -47.88 43.71
N GLY A 409 -16.57 -48.55 43.62
CA GLY A 409 -16.04 -49.40 44.70
C GLY A 409 -15.69 -48.59 45.94
N ARG A 410 -14.92 -47.51 45.79
CA ARG A 410 -14.58 -46.59 46.89
C ARG A 410 -15.80 -45.95 47.54
N ILE A 411 -16.82 -45.60 46.75
CA ILE A 411 -18.08 -45.05 47.28
C ILE A 411 -18.85 -46.11 48.09
N ARG A 412 -18.77 -47.40 47.74
CA ARG A 412 -19.36 -48.51 48.52
C ARG A 412 -18.58 -48.77 49.81
N ASP A 413 -17.24 -48.77 49.73
CA ASP A 413 -16.37 -48.99 50.89
C ASP A 413 -16.50 -47.83 51.91
N ASP A 414 -16.54 -46.58 51.44
CA ASP A 414 -16.76 -45.41 52.29
C ASP A 414 -18.15 -45.42 52.93
N ALA A 415 -19.18 -45.87 52.22
CA ALA A 415 -20.53 -46.03 52.77
C ALA A 415 -20.62 -47.16 53.80
N GLU A 416 -19.84 -48.24 53.64
CA GLU A 416 -19.75 -49.34 54.61
C GLU A 416 -19.06 -48.91 55.91
N VAL A 417 -17.98 -48.13 55.80
CA VAL A 417 -17.30 -47.53 56.96
C VAL A 417 -18.20 -46.55 57.71
N VAL A 418 -19.05 -45.78 57.02
CA VAL A 418 -20.04 -44.91 57.65
C VAL A 418 -21.16 -45.72 58.32
N LYS A 419 -21.60 -46.83 57.72
CA LYS A 419 -22.58 -47.75 58.31
C LYS A 419 -22.06 -48.39 59.59
N ASP A 420 -20.82 -48.86 59.60
CA ASP A 420 -20.20 -49.50 60.77
C ASP A 420 -19.96 -48.49 61.90
N LYS A 421 -19.56 -47.25 61.59
CA LYS A 421 -19.48 -46.15 62.56
C LYS A 421 -20.83 -45.74 63.16
N LEU A 422 -21.93 -45.96 62.45
CA LEU A 422 -23.29 -45.72 62.96
C LEU A 422 -23.81 -46.91 63.80
N LEU A 423 -23.26 -48.11 63.61
CA LEU A 423 -23.61 -49.32 64.36
C LEU A 423 -22.87 -49.44 65.70
N ASP A 424 -21.66 -48.88 65.82
CA ASP A 424 -20.83 -48.95 67.03
C ASP A 424 -21.12 -47.86 68.09
N GLY A 425 -22.19 -47.08 67.93
CA GLY A 425 -22.42 -45.85 68.70
C GLY A 425 -23.81 -45.71 69.33
N ILE A 426 -24.30 -46.69 70.08
CA ILE A 426 -25.39 -46.46 71.05
C ILE A 426 -24.83 -46.60 72.47
N THR A 427 -24.40 -45.49 73.05
CA THR A 427 -24.53 -45.22 74.50
C THR A 427 -24.78 -43.73 74.71
N VAL A 428 -25.71 -43.47 75.63
CA VAL A 428 -26.42 -42.22 75.83
C VAL A 428 -25.73 -41.37 76.92
N GLU A 429 -25.77 -40.05 76.71
CA GLU A 429 -26.00 -38.95 77.69
C GLU A 429 -24.93 -37.85 77.92
N LYS A 430 -25.42 -36.61 77.68
CA LYS A 430 -25.22 -35.32 78.39
C LYS A 430 -23.96 -34.44 78.20
N THR A 431 -24.17 -33.43 77.34
CA THR A 431 -24.04 -31.96 77.52
C THR A 431 -22.73 -31.29 78.01
N VAL A 432 -22.09 -30.55 77.06
CA VAL A 432 -21.49 -29.17 77.02
C VAL A 432 -20.58 -28.73 78.22
N PRO A 433 -19.38 -28.09 78.06
CA PRO A 433 -19.08 -26.98 77.12
C PRO A 433 -17.64 -26.77 76.56
N GLN A 434 -17.59 -25.88 75.55
CA GLN A 434 -16.55 -24.89 75.16
C GLN A 434 -15.15 -25.28 74.61
N GLN A 435 -14.86 -24.64 73.46
CA GLN A 435 -13.58 -24.22 72.86
C GLN A 435 -12.66 -25.35 72.35
N VAL A 436 -12.17 -25.37 71.11
CA VAL A 436 -11.53 -24.29 70.34
C VAL A 436 -11.86 -24.42 68.84
N GLU A 437 -12.02 -23.27 68.20
CA GLU A 437 -12.41 -23.05 66.81
C GLU A 437 -11.54 -23.78 65.78
N ALA A 438 -12.23 -24.48 64.88
CA ALA A 438 -11.71 -24.85 63.57
C ALA A 438 -11.76 -23.63 62.64
N THR A 439 -10.58 -23.18 62.21
CA THR A 439 -10.43 -22.19 61.15
C THR A 439 -10.83 -22.81 59.82
N ARG A 440 -11.89 -22.27 59.23
CA ARG A 440 -12.32 -22.50 57.85
C ARG A 440 -11.54 -21.56 56.93
N PRO A 441 -10.87 -22.03 55.87
CA PRO A 441 -10.59 -21.18 54.72
C PRO A 441 -11.79 -21.27 53.77
N GLN A 442 -12.54 -20.18 53.69
CA GLN A 442 -13.43 -19.88 52.56
C GLN A 442 -12.67 -19.11 51.48
N PRO A 443 -13.19 -19.11 50.24
CA PRO A 443 -12.60 -18.46 49.08
C PRO A 443 -12.45 -16.95 49.23
N ALA A 444 -11.39 -16.41 48.64
CA ALA A 444 -11.13 -14.99 48.56
C ALA A 444 -12.10 -14.30 47.59
N GLU A 445 -13.08 -13.60 48.13
CA GLU A 445 -13.66 -12.39 47.53
C GLU A 445 -12.81 -11.17 47.93
N ARG A 446 -12.69 -10.20 47.03
CA ARG A 446 -12.04 -8.89 47.24
C ARG A 446 -13.02 -7.78 46.84
N PRO A 447 -12.88 -6.57 47.39
CA PRO A 447 -13.93 -5.97 48.21
C PRO A 447 -14.77 -4.91 47.50
N VAL A 448 -16.02 -4.81 47.97
CA VAL A 448 -16.92 -3.66 47.79
C VAL A 448 -16.59 -2.66 48.90
N GLU A 449 -16.19 -1.44 48.54
CA GLU A 449 -16.09 -0.33 49.48
C GLU A 449 -17.46 0.35 49.63
N ASP A 450 -18.01 0.27 50.84
CA ASP A 450 -19.13 1.09 51.30
C ASP A 450 -18.68 2.56 51.40
N THR A 451 -19.32 3.41 50.62
CA THR A 451 -19.35 4.86 50.84
C THR A 451 -20.62 5.22 51.62
N PRO A 452 -20.57 6.17 52.58
CA PRO A 452 -21.72 6.48 53.41
C PRO A 452 -22.77 7.29 52.65
N VAL A 453 -24.02 6.95 52.92
CA VAL A 453 -25.21 7.73 52.54
C VAL A 453 -25.12 9.13 53.15
N ALA A 454 -24.91 10.13 52.30
CA ALA A 454 -25.10 11.53 52.61
C ALA A 454 -26.30 12.07 51.83
N ALA A 455 -27.23 12.66 52.57
CA ALA A 455 -28.47 13.22 52.09
C ALA A 455 -28.25 14.32 51.04
N GLN A 456 -29.12 14.35 50.03
CA GLN A 456 -29.28 15.46 49.11
C GLN A 456 -29.54 16.77 49.86
N PRO A 457 -28.90 17.87 49.44
CA PRO A 457 -29.52 19.18 49.44
C PRO A 457 -29.84 19.60 48.00
N THR A 458 -31.10 19.95 47.80
CA THR A 458 -31.62 20.80 46.73
C THR A 458 -30.84 22.12 46.59
N ALA A 459 -30.32 22.42 45.39
CA ALA A 459 -30.10 23.76 44.81
C ALA A 459 -29.65 23.62 43.33
N THR A 460 -30.54 23.58 42.34
CA THR A 460 -30.85 24.72 41.44
C THR A 460 -29.71 25.73 41.20
N VAL A 461 -29.15 25.70 39.99
CA VAL A 461 -28.23 26.65 39.32
C VAL A 461 -26.76 26.60 39.78
N SER A 462 -25.87 25.89 39.06
CA SER A 462 -24.40 26.16 38.99
C SER A 462 -23.54 25.13 38.20
N GLU A 463 -24.00 23.92 37.85
CA GLU A 463 -23.13 22.91 37.18
C GLU A 463 -22.97 23.17 35.67
N ILE A 464 -24.09 23.37 34.96
CA ILE A 464 -24.11 23.68 33.52
C ILE A 464 -23.30 24.94 33.20
N ASP A 465 -23.35 25.96 34.07
CA ASP A 465 -22.60 27.22 33.88
C ASP A 465 -21.08 27.03 33.96
N ARG A 466 -20.59 26.05 34.74
CA ARG A 466 -19.15 25.77 34.87
C ARG A 466 -18.61 25.07 33.63
N GLU A 467 -19.37 24.13 33.11
CA GLU A 467 -19.02 23.34 31.93
C GLU A 467 -19.07 24.18 30.66
N LEU A 468 -20.10 25.03 30.51
CA LEU A 468 -20.17 26.04 29.45
C LEU A 468 -19.03 27.06 29.53
N HIS A 469 -18.66 27.53 30.73
CA HIS A 469 -17.55 28.45 30.90
C HIS A 469 -16.21 27.81 30.51
N PHE A 470 -16.00 26.54 30.87
CA PHE A 470 -14.83 25.77 30.47
C PHE A 470 -14.77 25.59 28.94
N LEU A 471 -15.88 25.25 28.30
CA LEU A 471 -15.98 25.17 26.83
C LEU A 471 -15.67 26.52 26.15
N ARG A 472 -16.17 27.63 26.69
CA ARG A 472 -15.86 28.99 26.19
C ARG A 472 -14.37 29.31 26.29
N LEU A 473 -13.70 28.89 27.36
CA LEU A 473 -12.26 29.09 27.53
C LEU A 473 -11.45 28.27 26.52
N ILE A 474 -11.83 27.01 26.25
CA ILE A 474 -11.18 26.19 25.21
C ILE A 474 -11.42 26.79 23.82
N PHE A 475 -12.65 27.20 23.52
CA PHE A 475 -13.01 27.76 22.22
C PHE A 475 -12.30 29.08 21.91
N SER A 476 -12.09 29.93 22.92
CA SER A 476 -11.43 31.23 22.79
C SER A 476 -9.90 31.20 22.99
N GLY A 477 -9.33 30.04 23.32
CA GLY A 477 -7.90 29.88 23.61
C GLY A 477 -7.46 30.50 24.95
N GLY A 478 -8.38 30.65 25.90
CA GLY A 478 -8.12 31.15 27.25
C GLY A 478 -7.45 30.13 28.18
N ASP A 479 -7.04 30.58 29.37
CA ASP A 479 -6.35 29.73 30.36
C ASP A 479 -7.34 28.86 31.16
N TRP A 480 -7.77 27.77 30.53
CA TRP A 480 -8.65 26.76 31.14
C TRP A 480 -7.97 26.00 32.30
N LYS A 481 -6.63 25.92 32.32
CA LYS A 481 -5.86 25.25 33.40
C LYS A 481 -5.97 26.01 34.71
N GLN A 482 -5.90 27.34 34.65
CA GLN A 482 -6.11 28.18 35.82
C GLN A 482 -7.55 28.09 36.32
N TYR A 483 -8.53 28.03 35.43
CA TYR A 483 -9.95 27.88 35.79
C TYR A 483 -10.20 26.56 36.56
N LEU A 484 -9.70 25.43 36.07
CA LEU A 484 -9.81 24.12 36.75
C LEU A 484 -9.19 24.11 38.15
N ARG A 485 -8.08 24.83 38.35
CA ARG A 485 -7.44 24.97 39.67
C ARG A 485 -8.29 25.75 40.66
N VAL A 486 -9.02 26.77 40.20
CA VAL A 486 -9.89 27.60 41.06
C VAL A 486 -11.13 26.83 41.49
N ILE A 487 -11.70 26.00 40.61
CA ILE A 487 -12.90 25.21 40.92
C ILE A 487 -12.58 23.85 41.58
N HIS A 488 -11.29 23.49 41.72
CA HIS A 488 -10.81 22.23 42.29
C HIS A 488 -11.34 20.97 41.59
N VAL A 489 -11.52 21.01 40.27
CA VAL A 489 -11.96 19.86 39.46
C VAL A 489 -10.78 19.31 38.65
N PRO A 490 -10.47 18.00 38.73
CA PRO A 490 -9.46 17.38 37.88
C PRO A 490 -9.84 17.48 36.39
N GLU A 491 -8.86 17.70 35.54
CA GLU A 491 -9.04 17.83 34.08
C GLU A 491 -9.85 16.68 33.47
N GLY A 492 -9.48 15.44 33.77
CA GLY A 492 -10.19 14.26 33.26
C GLY A 492 -11.66 14.21 33.64
N VAL A 493 -12.03 14.69 34.84
CA VAL A 493 -13.43 14.70 35.30
C VAL A 493 -14.24 15.76 34.54
N MET A 494 -13.67 16.94 34.31
CA MET A 494 -14.35 17.99 33.54
C MET A 494 -14.55 17.57 32.07
N VAL A 495 -13.54 16.95 31.47
CA VAL A 495 -13.59 16.45 30.09
C VAL A 495 -14.60 15.31 29.95
N GLU A 496 -14.60 14.37 30.90
CA GLU A 496 -15.59 13.28 30.93
C GLU A 496 -17.01 13.80 31.09
N ASN A 497 -17.26 14.76 31.98
CA ASN A 497 -18.58 15.36 32.16
C ASN A 497 -19.08 16.01 30.87
N ILE A 498 -18.27 16.88 30.27
CA ILE A 498 -18.63 17.59 29.04
C ILE A 498 -18.85 16.62 27.88
N ASN A 499 -17.96 15.65 27.70
CA ASN A 499 -18.12 14.65 26.65
C ASN A 499 -19.36 13.78 26.90
N ASN A 500 -19.67 13.43 28.14
CA ASN A 500 -20.89 12.67 28.48
C ASN A 500 -22.18 13.48 28.30
N GLU A 501 -22.17 14.79 28.50
CA GLU A 501 -23.35 15.63 28.27
C GLU A 501 -23.54 15.92 26.77
N LEU A 502 -22.44 16.23 26.06
CA LEU A 502 -22.48 16.54 24.64
C LEU A 502 -22.64 15.31 23.74
N ILE A 503 -22.35 14.10 24.20
CA ILE A 503 -22.60 12.88 23.41
C ILE A 503 -24.08 12.68 23.09
N ASP A 504 -24.99 13.14 23.98
CA ASP A 504 -26.43 13.03 23.76
C ASP A 504 -26.95 14.12 22.79
N VAL A 505 -26.23 15.25 22.67
CA VAL A 505 -26.62 16.40 21.84
C VAL A 505 -25.94 16.38 20.47
N VAL A 506 -24.61 16.21 20.44
CA VAL A 506 -23.75 16.23 19.25
C VAL A 506 -23.57 14.81 18.68
N GLY A 507 -23.70 13.78 19.51
CA GLY A 507 -23.63 12.38 19.07
C GLY A 507 -22.20 11.81 19.05
N ASP A 508 -21.20 12.55 19.53
CA ASP A 508 -19.80 12.14 19.58
C ASP A 508 -19.04 12.88 20.71
N ILE A 509 -17.79 12.45 20.95
CA ILE A 509 -16.83 13.11 21.84
C ILE A 509 -16.38 14.40 21.17
N VAL A 510 -16.30 15.49 21.93
CA VAL A 510 -16.04 16.84 21.39
C VAL A 510 -14.68 17.38 21.86
N LEU A 511 -14.22 16.96 23.03
CA LEU A 511 -12.90 17.30 23.58
C LEU A 511 -11.98 16.07 23.58
N GLU A 512 -10.80 16.21 22.97
CA GLU A 512 -9.78 15.16 22.90
C GLU A 512 -8.43 15.66 23.43
N ASP A 513 -7.67 14.77 24.07
CA ASP A 513 -6.28 15.02 24.48
C ASP A 513 -5.36 14.17 23.58
N ASP A 514 -4.64 14.83 22.65
CA ASP A 514 -3.69 14.20 21.72
C ASP A 514 -2.28 14.01 22.31
N GLY A 515 -2.12 14.25 23.63
CA GLY A 515 -0.83 14.19 24.30
C GLY A 515 0.02 15.46 24.17
N ASN A 516 -0.45 16.45 23.39
CA ASN A 516 0.11 17.81 23.36
C ASN A 516 -0.82 18.84 24.05
N GLY A 517 -2.01 18.42 24.46
CA GLY A 517 -2.94 19.16 25.30
C GLY A 517 -4.39 18.98 24.88
N LEU A 518 -5.31 19.33 25.78
CA LEU A 518 -6.74 19.29 25.53
C LEU A 518 -7.16 20.28 24.44
N HIS A 519 -7.82 19.77 23.39
CA HIS A 519 -8.33 20.58 22.29
C HIS A 519 -9.73 20.13 21.85
N LEU A 520 -10.43 21.05 21.18
CA LEU A 520 -11.75 20.82 20.60
C LEU A 520 -11.58 20.16 19.22
N ILE A 521 -12.35 19.10 18.95
CA ILE A 521 -12.38 18.46 17.63
C ILE A 521 -13.04 19.42 16.63
N GLU A 522 -12.30 19.78 15.57
CA GLU A 522 -12.70 20.81 14.60
C GLU A 522 -14.01 20.49 13.86
N ASP A 523 -14.31 19.20 13.64
CA ASP A 523 -15.54 18.75 12.99
C ASP A 523 -16.81 19.15 13.77
N TYR A 524 -16.69 19.35 15.08
CA TYR A 524 -17.81 19.72 15.97
C TYR A 524 -17.80 21.19 16.38
N ARG A 525 -16.84 21.99 15.88
CA ARG A 525 -16.71 23.41 16.23
C ARG A 525 -18.00 24.20 15.96
N VAL A 526 -18.65 23.95 14.82
CA VAL A 526 -19.89 24.67 14.41
C VAL A 526 -21.07 24.32 15.33
N ASP A 527 -21.16 23.06 15.76
CA ASP A 527 -22.23 22.60 16.65
C ASP A 527 -22.04 23.16 18.07
N ILE A 528 -20.79 23.24 18.55
CA ILE A 528 -20.47 23.86 19.84
C ILE A 528 -20.64 25.38 19.81
N GLU A 529 -20.29 26.04 18.71
CA GLU A 529 -20.54 27.48 18.54
C GLU A 529 -22.04 27.78 18.62
N LYS A 530 -22.86 26.96 17.96
CA LYS A 530 -24.31 27.06 18.05
C LYS A 530 -24.82 26.83 19.48
N LEU A 531 -24.34 25.79 20.17
CA LEU A 531 -24.72 25.49 21.56
C LEU A 531 -24.34 26.62 22.54
N LEU A 532 -23.13 27.18 22.39
CA LEU A 532 -22.64 28.31 23.17
C LEU A 532 -23.43 29.60 22.90
N SER A 533 -23.97 29.77 21.69
CA SER A 533 -24.82 30.90 21.32
C SER A 533 -26.26 30.77 21.86
N GLU A 534 -26.77 29.54 21.98
CA GLU A 534 -28.09 29.24 22.55
C GLU A 534 -28.12 29.38 24.08
N HIS A 535 -26.98 29.17 24.74
CA HIS A 535 -26.77 29.33 26.19
C HIS A 535 -25.97 30.61 26.51
N GLY A 536 -25.96 31.56 25.55
CA GLY A 536 -25.23 32.83 25.48
C GLY A 536 -25.44 33.77 26.64
#